data_AF-A0A397L8S6-F1
#
_entry.id   AF-A0A397L8S6-F1
#
_cell.length_a   1.000
_cell.length_b   1.000
_cell.length_c   1.000
_cell.angle_alpha   90.00
_cell.angle_beta   90.00
_cell.angle_gamma   90.00
#
_symmetry.space_group_name_H-M   'P 1'
#
loop_
_entity.id
_entity.type
_entity.pdbx_description
1 polymer ?
#
loop_
_entity_poly.entity_id
_entity_poly.type
_entity_poly.pdbx_seq_one_letter_code
_entity_poly.pdbx_strand_id
1 'polypeptide(L)'
;MKYKIAYALVVISLIGLISCDRPECKNDNPIFETNEPNSKKYKDELVNQLNRIDQSKLTYWLQKYDDQNGKETLYFNIQGDGLCAILHLSINDWNKLEHVRERKGVGRRGAEFTNLKFKINQDSRSTDFIYITYDRLID
;
A
#
# COMPACT_ATOMS: atom_id res chain seq x y z
N MET A 1 30.68 -36.92 -21.80
CA MET A 1 29.80 -35.76 -22.12
C MET A 1 28.43 -35.88 -21.44
N LYS A 2 28.34 -36.09 -20.11
CA LYS A 2 27.04 -36.20 -19.40
C LYS A 2 26.88 -35.23 -18.21
N TYR A 3 27.97 -34.58 -17.80
CA TYR A 3 28.05 -33.69 -16.63
C TYR A 3 27.92 -32.20 -16.97
N LYS A 4 28.00 -31.82 -18.26
CA LYS A 4 27.89 -30.41 -18.70
C LYS A 4 26.44 -29.92 -18.79
N ILE A 5 25.46 -30.83 -18.89
CA ILE A 5 24.03 -30.48 -19.01
C ILE A 5 23.40 -30.23 -17.63
N ALA A 6 23.92 -30.87 -16.57
CA ALA A 6 23.38 -30.73 -15.21
C ALA A 6 23.61 -29.32 -14.61
N TYR A 7 24.70 -28.63 -14.98
CA TYR A 7 25.00 -27.30 -14.46
C TYR A 7 24.13 -26.18 -15.07
N ALA A 8 23.58 -26.38 -16.27
CA ALA A 8 22.75 -25.38 -16.94
C ALA A 8 21.35 -25.23 -16.28
N LEU A 9 20.86 -26.29 -15.62
CA LEU A 9 19.55 -26.29 -14.95
C LEU A 9 19.56 -25.57 -13.58
N VAL A 10 20.72 -25.45 -12.92
CA VAL A 10 20.84 -24.80 -11.60
C VAL A 10 20.87 -23.28 -11.72
N VAL A 11 21.43 -22.74 -12.81
CA VAL A 11 21.60 -21.28 -12.99
C VAL A 11 20.31 -20.58 -13.41
N ILE A 12 19.40 -21.26 -14.11
CA ILE A 12 18.12 -20.69 -14.57
C ILE A 12 17.12 -20.52 -13.42
N SER A 13 17.25 -21.28 -12.33
CA SER A 13 16.33 -21.19 -11.17
C SER A 13 16.57 -19.95 -10.28
N LEU A 14 17.64 -19.17 -10.50
CA LEU A 14 17.96 -18.00 -9.65
C LEU A 14 17.36 -16.68 -10.14
N ILE A 15 16.71 -16.62 -11.31
CA ILE A 15 16.22 -15.35 -11.90
C ILE A 15 14.71 -15.14 -11.64
N GLY A 16 14.08 -16.00 -10.82
CA GLY A 16 12.63 -16.18 -10.84
C GLY A 16 11.76 -15.32 -9.91
N LEU A 17 12.27 -14.32 -9.19
CA LEU A 17 11.45 -13.57 -8.21
C LEU A 17 11.79 -12.07 -8.12
N ILE A 18 11.99 -11.38 -9.26
CA ILE A 18 11.75 -9.94 -9.28
C ILE A 18 10.23 -9.74 -9.22
N SER A 19 9.68 -9.81 -8.00
CA SER A 19 8.33 -9.33 -7.73
C SER A 19 8.29 -7.86 -8.09
N CYS A 20 7.31 -7.43 -8.89
CA CYS A 20 6.97 -6.02 -9.03
C CYS A 20 6.49 -5.54 -7.65
N ASP A 21 7.42 -5.02 -6.85
CA ASP A 21 7.12 -4.28 -5.62
C ASP A 21 7.58 -2.84 -5.81
N ARG A 22 7.09 -1.96 -4.95
CA ARG A 22 7.45 -0.54 -4.95
C ARG A 22 8.96 -0.34 -4.76
N PRO A 23 9.50 0.79 -5.21
CA PRO A 23 10.84 1.21 -4.82
C PRO A 23 10.97 1.31 -3.30
N GLU A 24 12.08 0.85 -2.73
CA GLU A 24 12.35 1.02 -1.30
C GLU A 24 12.36 2.51 -0.93
N CYS A 25 11.69 2.85 0.17
CA CYS A 25 11.75 4.17 0.79
C CYS A 25 12.10 4.01 2.27
N LYS A 26 12.74 5.04 2.83
CA LYS A 26 13.06 5.10 4.25
C LYS A 26 12.16 6.10 4.95
N ASN A 27 11.57 5.69 6.06
CA ASN A 27 10.88 6.57 6.98
C ASN A 27 11.85 6.97 8.11
N ASP A 28 11.96 8.26 8.37
CA ASP A 28 12.71 8.81 9.52
C ASP A 28 11.76 9.45 10.57
N ASN A 29 10.44 9.35 10.37
CA ASN A 29 9.45 9.89 11.29
C ASN A 29 9.20 8.93 12.46
N PRO A 30 9.57 9.30 13.71
CA PRO A 30 9.44 8.41 14.87
C PRO A 30 7.98 8.11 15.22
N ILE A 31 7.02 8.94 14.79
CA ILE A 31 5.60 8.66 15.03
C ILE A 31 5.15 7.46 14.20
N PHE A 32 5.61 7.33 12.95
CA PHE A 32 5.28 6.19 12.11
C PHE A 32 5.97 4.90 12.58
N GLU A 33 7.16 4.99 13.18
CA GLU A 33 7.87 3.82 13.73
C GLU A 33 7.25 3.28 15.02
N THR A 34 6.69 4.16 15.85
CA THR A 34 6.26 3.81 17.22
C THR A 34 4.76 3.60 17.37
N ASN A 35 3.98 3.78 16.30
CA ASN A 35 2.52 3.70 16.35
C ASN A 35 2.01 2.84 15.19
N GLU A 36 0.97 2.05 15.46
CA GLU A 36 0.31 1.25 14.43
C GLU A 36 -0.38 2.15 13.40
N PRO A 37 -0.41 1.77 12.10
CA PRO A 37 -1.05 2.56 11.05
C PRO A 37 -2.54 2.84 11.27
N ASN A 38 -3.24 1.98 12.04
CA ASN A 38 -4.66 2.20 12.35
C ASN A 38 -4.88 3.25 13.46
N SER A 39 -3.84 3.57 14.24
CA SER A 39 -3.96 4.40 15.43
C SER A 39 -4.21 5.87 15.08
N LYS A 40 -4.95 6.59 15.94
CA LYS A 40 -5.23 8.01 15.73
C LYS A 40 -3.94 8.83 15.60
N LYS A 41 -2.95 8.59 16.46
CA LYS A 41 -1.68 9.31 16.47
C LYS A 41 -0.91 9.15 15.16
N TYR A 42 -0.87 7.93 14.62
CA TYR A 42 -0.27 7.68 13.31
C TYR A 42 -1.01 8.44 12.21
N LYS A 43 -2.34 8.31 12.17
CA LYS A 43 -3.17 8.91 11.13
C LYS A 43 -3.15 10.44 11.17
N ASP A 44 -3.14 11.04 12.36
CA ASP A 44 -2.98 12.49 12.54
C ASP A 44 -1.65 12.98 11.96
N GLU A 45 -0.57 12.25 12.21
CA GLU A 45 0.73 12.60 11.64
C GLU A 45 0.74 12.42 10.11
N LEU A 46 0.10 11.39 9.59
CA LEU A 46 -0.05 11.23 8.14
C LEU A 46 -0.81 12.41 7.51
N VAL A 47 -1.89 12.88 8.14
CA VAL A 47 -2.59 14.10 7.69
C VAL A 47 -1.66 15.32 7.72
N ASN A 48 -0.88 15.50 8.80
CA ASN A 48 0.06 16.61 8.92
C ASN A 48 1.11 16.60 7.81
N GLN A 49 1.65 15.43 7.46
CA GLN A 49 2.62 15.27 6.37
C GLN A 49 1.98 15.54 5.00
N LEU A 50 0.79 14.99 4.75
CA LEU A 50 0.05 15.19 3.50
C LEU A 50 -0.27 16.66 3.22
N ASN A 51 -0.46 17.49 4.25
CA ASN A 51 -0.70 18.93 4.11
C ASN A 51 0.57 19.74 3.78
N ARG A 52 1.76 19.13 3.84
CA ARG A 52 3.06 19.80 3.66
C ARG A 52 3.77 19.42 2.35
N ILE A 53 3.25 18.43 1.64
CA ILE A 53 3.88 17.86 0.45
C ILE A 53 2.97 18.03 -0.77
N ASP A 54 3.57 17.93 -1.95
CA ASP A 54 2.86 17.84 -3.20
C ASP A 54 2.27 16.44 -3.38
N GLN A 55 0.98 16.31 -3.06
CA GLN A 55 0.25 15.05 -3.15
C GLN A 55 0.18 14.48 -4.58
N SER A 56 0.43 15.29 -5.62
CA SER A 56 0.45 14.80 -7.01
C SER A 56 1.66 13.90 -7.32
N LYS A 57 2.70 13.96 -6.49
CA LYS A 57 3.89 13.10 -6.57
C LYS A 57 3.75 11.80 -5.78
N LEU A 58 2.63 11.63 -5.08
CA LEU A 58 2.40 10.44 -4.28
C LEU A 58 2.01 9.25 -5.13
N THR A 59 2.48 8.10 -4.69
CA THR A 59 2.29 6.82 -5.32
C THR A 59 1.85 5.82 -4.25
N TYR A 60 1.01 4.87 -4.66
CA TYR A 60 0.23 4.04 -3.74
C TYR A 60 0.29 2.58 -4.16
N TRP A 61 0.76 1.71 -3.29
CA TRP A 61 0.88 0.27 -3.60
C TRP A 61 0.13 -0.56 -2.59
N LEU A 62 -0.71 -1.48 -3.06
CA LEU A 62 -1.49 -2.33 -2.17
C LEU A 62 -0.56 -3.21 -1.33
N GLN A 63 -0.59 -3.03 -0.01
CA GLN A 63 0.20 -3.80 0.94
C GLN A 63 -0.58 -5.03 1.41
N LYS A 64 -1.77 -4.82 1.98
CA LYS A 64 -2.61 -5.90 2.50
C LYS A 64 -4.09 -5.54 2.51
N TYR A 65 -4.88 -6.60 2.51
CA TYR A 65 -6.30 -6.59 2.85
C TYR A 65 -6.44 -7.01 4.32
N ASP A 66 -7.35 -6.37 5.06
CA ASP A 66 -7.63 -6.69 6.45
C ASP A 66 -9.14 -6.68 6.69
N ASP A 67 -9.63 -7.64 7.46
CA ASP A 67 -11.04 -7.78 7.84
C ASP A 67 -11.09 -8.06 9.33
N GLN A 68 -11.48 -7.05 10.10
CA GLN A 68 -11.65 -7.15 11.53
C GLN A 68 -13.08 -6.84 11.90
N ASN A 69 -13.75 -7.81 12.52
CA ASN A 69 -15.14 -7.68 12.96
C ASN A 69 -16.12 -7.27 11.85
N GLY A 70 -15.87 -7.73 10.61
CA GLY A 70 -16.67 -7.39 9.43
C GLY A 70 -16.41 -5.99 8.86
N LYS A 71 -15.42 -5.26 9.41
CA LYS A 71 -14.94 -4.00 8.83
C LYS A 71 -13.75 -4.30 7.93
N GLU A 72 -14.02 -4.31 6.63
CA GLU A 72 -13.01 -4.56 5.62
C GLU A 72 -12.23 -3.26 5.31
N THR A 73 -10.91 -3.37 5.30
CA THR A 73 -9.99 -2.25 5.07
C THR A 73 -8.81 -2.67 4.19
N LEU A 74 -8.18 -1.69 3.56
CA LEU A 74 -6.99 -1.90 2.75
C LEU A 74 -5.84 -1.06 3.31
N TYR A 75 -4.65 -1.62 3.29
CA TYR A 75 -3.43 -0.92 3.64
C TYR A 75 -2.62 -0.69 2.36
N PHE A 76 -2.18 0.53 2.15
CA PHE A 76 -1.34 0.93 1.03
C PHE A 76 -0.02 1.45 1.56
N ASN A 77 1.09 1.10 0.90
CA ASN A 77 2.29 1.90 1.05
C ASN A 77 2.07 3.20 0.28
N ILE A 78 2.32 4.33 0.95
CA ILE A 78 2.22 5.67 0.38
C ILE A 78 3.61 6.29 0.42
N GLN A 79 4.12 6.69 -0.73
CA GLN A 79 5.46 7.28 -0.83
C GLN A 79 5.55 8.32 -1.95
N GLY A 80 6.48 9.26 -1.80
CA GLY A 80 6.71 10.37 -2.73
C GLY A 80 6.89 11.69 -1.99
N ASP A 81 7.62 12.61 -2.61
CA ASP A 81 7.89 13.97 -2.07
C ASP A 81 8.41 13.98 -0.61
N GLY A 82 9.24 12.99 -0.26
CA GLY A 82 9.80 12.82 1.09
C GLY A 82 8.92 12.06 2.08
N LEU A 83 7.68 11.70 1.71
CA LEU A 83 6.83 10.82 2.52
C LEU A 83 7.17 9.35 2.24
N CYS A 84 7.19 8.54 3.30
CA CYS A 84 7.27 7.08 3.27
C CYS A 84 6.46 6.54 4.45
N ALA A 85 5.24 6.04 4.20
CA ALA A 85 4.31 5.63 5.25
C ALA A 85 3.33 4.55 4.77
N ILE A 86 2.42 4.15 5.66
CA ILE A 86 1.33 3.21 5.39
C ILE A 86 0.00 3.95 5.53
N LEU A 87 -0.78 3.98 4.47
CA LEU A 87 -2.14 4.51 4.44
C LEU A 87 -3.14 3.40 4.74
N HIS A 88 -3.90 3.54 5.84
CA HIS A 88 -4.99 2.63 6.21
C HIS A 88 -6.34 3.17 5.73
N LEU A 89 -6.89 2.58 4.66
CA LEU A 89 -8.16 2.99 4.05
C LEU A 89 -9.33 2.14 4.51
N SER A 90 -10.39 2.81 4.95
CA SER A 90 -11.73 2.22 5.10
C SER A 90 -12.42 2.19 3.74
N ILE A 91 -13.02 1.03 3.41
CA ILE A 91 -13.71 0.82 2.14
C ILE A 91 -15.21 0.72 2.41
N ASN A 92 -15.96 1.77 2.05
CA ASN A 92 -17.42 1.79 2.19
C ASN A 92 -18.13 1.38 0.90
N ASP A 93 -17.48 1.61 -0.24
CA ASP A 93 -17.93 1.21 -1.56
C ASP A 93 -16.78 0.49 -2.26
N TRP A 94 -17.08 -0.72 -2.76
CA TRP A 94 -16.12 -1.60 -3.41
C TRP A 94 -16.05 -1.39 -4.93
N ASN A 95 -16.72 -0.38 -5.46
CA ASN A 95 -16.64 -0.02 -6.87
C ASN A 95 -15.17 0.09 -7.35
N LYS A 96 -14.85 -0.64 -8.43
CA LYS A 96 -13.51 -0.85 -9.02
C LYS A 96 -12.56 -1.74 -8.19
N LEU A 97 -12.92 -2.11 -6.97
CA LEU A 97 -12.11 -2.93 -6.07
C LEU A 97 -12.70 -4.33 -5.85
N GLU A 98 -13.73 -4.73 -6.60
CA GLU A 98 -14.45 -5.98 -6.42
C GLU A 98 -13.51 -7.18 -6.46
N HIS A 99 -12.63 -7.24 -7.46
CA HIS A 99 -11.64 -8.31 -7.58
C HIS A 99 -10.59 -8.29 -6.46
N VAL A 100 -10.28 -7.12 -5.91
CA VAL A 100 -9.38 -7.00 -4.74
C VAL A 100 -10.09 -7.59 -3.52
N ARG A 101 -11.38 -7.30 -3.33
CA ARG A 101 -12.20 -7.84 -2.24
C ARG A 101 -12.38 -9.36 -2.34
N GLU A 102 -12.82 -9.84 -3.51
CA GLU A 102 -13.09 -11.26 -3.80
C GLU A 102 -11.88 -12.14 -3.46
N ARG A 103 -10.68 -11.64 -3.78
CA ARG A 103 -9.42 -12.35 -3.53
C ARG A 103 -8.74 -11.96 -2.22
N LYS A 104 -9.36 -11.12 -1.38
CA LYS A 104 -8.77 -10.60 -0.14
C LYS A 104 -7.35 -10.06 -0.36
N GLY A 105 -7.19 -9.28 -1.42
CA GLY A 105 -5.92 -8.70 -1.87
C GLY A 105 -4.91 -9.67 -2.48
N VAL A 106 -5.17 -10.99 -2.48
CA VAL A 106 -4.24 -11.98 -3.04
C VAL A 106 -4.10 -11.80 -4.55
N GLY A 107 -2.85 -11.79 -5.03
CA GLY A 107 -2.51 -11.60 -6.43
C GLY A 107 -2.55 -10.15 -6.91
N ARG A 108 -2.80 -9.18 -6.01
CA ARG A 108 -2.69 -7.73 -6.29
C ARG A 108 -1.81 -7.00 -5.26
N ARG A 109 -1.19 -7.73 -4.33
CA ARG A 109 -0.21 -7.15 -3.40
C ARG A 109 1.00 -6.67 -4.21
N GLY A 110 1.47 -5.46 -3.93
CA GLY A 110 2.51 -4.81 -4.71
C GLY A 110 1.99 -4.08 -5.96
N ALA A 111 0.71 -4.25 -6.33
CA ALA A 111 0.14 -3.50 -7.45
C ALA A 111 0.01 -2.01 -7.09
N GLU A 112 0.36 -1.14 -8.04
CA GLU A 112 0.25 0.31 -7.93
C GLU A 112 -1.16 0.79 -8.31
N PHE A 113 -1.72 1.67 -7.49
CA PHE A 113 -3.00 2.33 -7.69
C PHE A 113 -2.75 3.79 -8.02
N THR A 114 -2.77 4.10 -9.31
CA THR A 114 -2.51 5.46 -9.80
C THR A 114 -3.64 6.41 -9.40
N ASN A 115 -3.27 7.61 -8.96
CA ASN A 115 -4.19 8.66 -8.54
C ASN A 115 -5.27 8.16 -7.55
N LEU A 116 -4.85 7.40 -6.53
CA LEU A 116 -5.75 6.93 -5.48
C LEU A 116 -6.35 8.12 -4.73
N LYS A 117 -7.69 8.20 -4.72
CA LYS A 117 -8.45 9.29 -4.09
C LYS A 117 -9.17 8.77 -2.86
N PHE A 118 -9.06 9.55 -1.79
CA PHE A 118 -9.70 9.28 -0.52
C PHE A 118 -10.14 10.57 0.16
N LYS A 119 -11.12 10.47 1.05
CA LYS A 119 -11.53 11.55 1.95
C LYS A 119 -10.81 11.39 3.28
N ILE A 120 -10.51 12.50 3.92
CA ILE A 120 -9.97 12.56 5.27
C ILE A 120 -11.09 13.05 6.18
N ASN A 121 -11.51 12.22 7.12
CA ASN A 121 -12.43 12.59 8.19
C ASN A 121 -11.62 12.64 9.49
N GLN A 122 -11.39 13.84 10.02
CA GLN A 122 -10.59 14.05 11.22
C GLN A 122 -11.37 14.84 12.25
N ASP A 123 -11.39 14.35 13.48
CA ASP A 123 -11.95 15.03 14.64
C ASP A 123 -11.11 14.81 15.91
N SER A 124 -11.64 15.25 17.06
CA SER A 124 -10.96 15.13 18.36
C SER A 124 -10.71 13.68 18.82
N ARG A 125 -11.48 12.70 18.34
CA ARG A 125 -11.48 11.30 18.77
C ARG A 125 -10.86 10.36 17.74
N SER A 126 -11.08 10.60 16.46
CA SER A 126 -10.58 9.73 15.39
C SER A 126 -10.12 10.50 14.16
N THR A 127 -9.34 9.78 13.36
CA THR A 127 -8.92 10.20 12.03
C THR A 127 -9.09 9.00 11.13
N ASP A 128 -9.77 9.16 10.02
CA ASP A 128 -10.08 8.08 9.10
C ASP A 128 -9.90 8.53 7.66
N PHE A 129 -9.28 7.64 6.88
CA PHE A 129 -9.14 7.79 5.44
C PHE A 129 -10.15 6.87 4.76
N ILE A 130 -11.01 7.43 3.93
CA ILE A 130 -12.12 6.72 3.30
C ILE A 130 -11.89 6.69 1.80
N TYR A 131 -11.80 5.50 1.23
CA TYR A 131 -11.64 5.31 -0.21
C TYR A 131 -12.77 5.99 -1.00
N ILE A 132 -12.41 6.63 -2.12
CA ILE A 132 -13.35 7.14 -3.11
C ILE A 132 -13.19 6.37 -4.42
N THR A 133 -11.99 6.44 -5.03
CA THR A 133 -11.70 5.85 -6.34
C THR A 133 -10.20 5.84 -6.60
N TYR A 134 -9.78 5.31 -7.74
CA TYR A 134 -8.44 5.44 -8.30
C TYR A 134 -8.57 5.48 -9.83
N ASP A 135 -7.53 5.85 -10.57
CA ASP A 135 -7.62 5.92 -12.04
C ASP A 135 -7.37 4.55 -12.67
N ARG A 136 -6.17 4.00 -12.48
CA ARG A 136 -5.71 2.73 -13.05
C ARG A 136 -4.90 1.90 -12.04
N LEU A 137 -4.97 0.57 -12.19
CA LEU A 137 -4.15 -0.41 -11.48
C LEU A 137 -3.00 -0.87 -12.40
N ILE A 138 -1.77 -0.88 -11.89
CA ILE A 138 -0.57 -1.39 -12.57
C ILE A 138 -0.02 -2.55 -11.73
N ASP A 139 0.18 -3.71 -12.35
CA ASP A 139 0.62 -4.97 -11.73
C ASP A 139 1.65 -5.64 -12.64
#